data_AF-A0A7X8IKS6-F1
#
_entry.id   AF-A0A7X8IKS6-F1
#
_cell.length_a   1.000
_cell.length_b   1.000
_cell.length_c   1.000
_cell.angle_alpha   90.00
_cell.angle_beta   90.00
_cell.angle_gamma   90.00
#
_symmetry.space_group_name_H-M   'P 1'
#
loop_
_entity.id
_entity.type
_entity.pdbx_description
1 polymer ?
#
loop_
_entity_poly.entity_id
_entity_poly.type
_entity_poly.pdbx_seq_one_letter_code
_entity_poly.pdbx_strand_id
1 'polypeptide(L)'
;MKKKTRRHIIKRKDGSFHQETRGENLVRKALESHGIEFHQEYLIAGIPVDFYLPAVQIVIEVDGESHLTTQRQKRDQLVTESLTRLGYQVIRLTGNDVHSPEIIRSLLQKIIKEERAWRKTTQRQELKNWQLKDQLNALYKNDS
;
A
#
# COMPACT_ATOMS: atom_id res chain seq x y z
N MET A 1 -5.77 -11.22 -16.47
CA MET A 1 -4.43 -10.60 -16.33
C MET A 1 -3.98 -10.78 -14.89
N LYS A 2 -2.82 -11.40 -14.63
CA LYS A 2 -2.27 -11.48 -13.26
C LYS A 2 -1.84 -10.06 -12.83
N LYS A 3 -2.31 -9.55 -11.68
CA LYS A 3 -1.84 -8.26 -11.16
C LYS A 3 -0.32 -8.34 -10.93
N LYS A 4 0.44 -7.32 -11.34
CA LYS A 4 1.91 -7.35 -11.35
C LYS A 4 2.45 -6.98 -9.96
N THR A 5 2.88 -7.96 -9.17
CA THR A 5 3.75 -7.72 -8.02
C THR A 5 5.09 -7.16 -8.50
N ARG A 6 5.57 -6.07 -7.88
CA ARG A 6 6.94 -5.57 -8.13
C ARG A 6 7.71 -5.52 -6.82
N ARG A 7 8.73 -6.35 -6.69
CA ARG A 7 9.75 -6.23 -5.63
C ARG A 7 10.80 -5.23 -6.10
N HIS A 8 11.08 -4.23 -5.27
CA HIS A 8 12.28 -3.42 -5.42
C HIS A 8 13.34 -4.04 -4.51
N ILE A 9 14.58 -4.09 -4.96
CA ILE A 9 15.68 -4.62 -4.15
C ILE A 9 16.34 -3.42 -3.48
N ILE A 10 16.14 -3.25 -2.16
CA ILE A 10 16.81 -2.18 -1.41
C ILE A 10 18.15 -2.68 -0.88
N LYS A 11 19.22 -1.94 -1.19
CA LYS A 11 20.52 -2.10 -0.52
C LYS A 11 20.50 -1.41 0.84
N ARG A 12 20.88 -2.14 1.88
CA ARG A 12 21.12 -1.62 3.22
C ARG A 12 22.36 -0.72 3.22
N LYS A 13 22.53 0.06 4.29
CA LYS A 13 23.66 1.00 4.45
C LYS A 13 25.04 0.32 4.43
N ASP A 14 25.11 -0.94 4.80
CA ASP A 14 26.32 -1.78 4.79
C ASP A 14 26.59 -2.43 3.41
N GLY A 15 25.78 -2.11 2.40
CA GLY A 15 25.89 -2.66 1.04
C GLY A 15 25.25 -4.04 0.88
N SER A 16 24.74 -4.66 1.96
CA SER A 16 24.01 -5.92 1.89
C SER A 16 22.61 -5.71 1.31
N PHE A 17 22.05 -6.74 0.69
CA PHE A 17 20.67 -6.72 0.24
C PHE A 17 19.74 -7.07 1.40
N HIS A 18 18.60 -6.38 1.50
CA HIS A 18 17.57 -6.83 2.44
C HIS A 18 17.12 -8.24 2.05
N GLN A 19 17.10 -9.12 3.03
CA GLN A 19 16.54 -10.46 2.87
C GLN A 19 15.16 -10.46 3.48
N GLU A 20 14.19 -10.93 2.69
CA GLU A 20 12.79 -11.01 3.10
C GLU A 20 12.69 -11.78 4.42
N THR A 21 12.10 -11.14 5.44
CA THR A 21 11.88 -11.79 6.73
C THR A 21 10.77 -12.85 6.62
N ARG A 22 10.70 -13.78 7.59
CA ARG A 22 9.60 -14.75 7.64
C ARG A 22 8.24 -14.06 7.72
N GLY A 23 8.14 -12.96 8.47
CA GLY A 23 6.92 -12.15 8.59
C GLY A 23 6.53 -11.50 7.26
N GLU A 24 7.49 -10.85 6.58
CA GLU A 24 7.28 -10.28 5.25
C GLU A 24 6.83 -11.34 4.24
N ASN A 25 7.44 -12.53 4.24
CA ASN A 25 7.05 -13.63 3.35
C ASN A 25 5.59 -14.07 3.56
N LEU A 26 5.11 -14.09 4.81
CA LEU A 26 3.73 -14.44 5.15
C LEU A 26 2.75 -13.38 4.63
N VAL A 27 3.05 -12.10 4.87
CA VAL A 27 2.24 -10.99 4.36
C VAL A 27 2.20 -11.00 2.83
N ARG A 28 3.36 -11.15 2.17
CA ARG A 28 3.48 -11.24 0.72
C ARG A 28 2.58 -12.36 0.15
N LYS A 29 2.69 -13.58 0.70
CA LYS A 29 1.87 -14.72 0.26
C LYS A 29 0.38 -14.47 0.46
N ALA A 30 -0.01 -13.85 1.57
CA ALA A 30 -1.41 -13.51 1.85
C ALA A 30 -1.96 -12.49 0.85
N LEU A 31 -1.19 -11.47 0.49
CA LEU A 31 -1.57 -10.48 -0.52
C LEU A 31 -1.68 -11.12 -1.91
N GLU A 32 -0.70 -11.94 -2.29
CA GLU A 32 -0.68 -12.66 -3.57
C GLU A 32 -1.87 -13.62 -3.71
N SER A 33 -2.20 -14.39 -2.68
CA SER A 33 -3.30 -15.35 -2.73
C SER A 33 -4.67 -14.68 -2.89
N HIS A 34 -4.79 -13.40 -2.54
CA HIS A 34 -6.00 -12.61 -2.70
C HIS A 34 -5.97 -11.71 -3.95
N GLY A 35 -4.93 -11.81 -4.78
CA GLY A 35 -4.79 -10.99 -5.99
C GLY A 35 -4.70 -9.50 -5.70
N ILE A 36 -4.15 -9.12 -4.55
CA ILE A 36 -3.92 -7.73 -4.16
C ILE A 36 -2.61 -7.27 -4.81
N GLU A 37 -2.64 -6.09 -5.42
CA GLU A 37 -1.44 -5.50 -6.03
C GLU A 37 -0.65 -4.72 -4.99
N PHE A 38 0.66 -4.94 -4.97
CA PHE A 38 1.56 -4.26 -4.04
C PHE A 38 2.97 -4.10 -4.63
N HIS A 39 3.68 -3.13 -4.07
CA HIS A 39 5.12 -2.97 -4.14
C HIS A 39 5.73 -3.42 -2.82
N GLN A 40 6.79 -4.21 -2.88
CA GLN A 40 7.53 -4.63 -1.69
C GLN A 40 8.89 -3.93 -1.66
N GLU A 41 9.35 -3.59 -0.45
CA GLU A 41 10.55 -2.79 -0.19
C GLU A 41 10.56 -1.50 -1.03
N TYR A 42 9.50 -0.70 -0.90
CA TYR A 42 9.29 0.47 -1.76
C TYR A 42 9.77 1.76 -1.11
N LEU A 43 10.17 2.75 -1.92
CA LEU A 43 10.53 4.09 -1.44
C LEU A 43 9.39 5.07 -1.70
N ILE A 44 8.76 5.56 -0.63
CA ILE A 44 7.76 6.63 -0.70
C ILE A 44 8.43 7.92 -0.24
N ALA A 45 8.66 8.86 -1.18
CA ALA A 45 9.33 10.12 -0.88
C ALA A 45 10.67 9.95 -0.11
N GLY A 46 11.44 8.91 -0.47
CA GLY A 46 12.72 8.58 0.19
C GLY A 46 12.61 7.80 1.50
N ILE A 47 11.39 7.47 1.95
CA ILE A 47 11.13 6.63 3.13
C ILE A 47 10.97 5.19 2.67
N PRO A 48 11.81 4.24 3.14
CA PRO A 48 11.63 2.82 2.86
C PRO A 48 10.43 2.28 3.64
N VAL A 49 9.60 1.50 2.96
CA VAL A 49 8.44 0.81 3.53
C VAL A 49 8.40 -0.64 3.06
N ASP A 50 7.94 -1.56 3.91
CA ASP A 50 7.97 -2.99 3.58
C ASP A 50 6.99 -3.36 2.46
N PHE A 51 5.74 -2.87 2.55
CA PHE A 51 4.74 -3.04 1.50
C PHE A 51 3.97 -1.75 1.25
N TYR A 52 3.75 -1.45 -0.03
CA TYR A 52 2.92 -0.34 -0.48
C TYR A 52 1.85 -0.83 -1.46
N LEU A 53 0.59 -0.53 -1.17
CA LEU A 53 -0.59 -0.92 -1.95
C LEU A 53 -1.13 0.32 -2.68
N PRO A 54 -0.76 0.55 -3.95
CA PRO A 54 -0.99 1.82 -4.64
C PRO A 54 -2.47 2.15 -4.88
N ALA A 55 -3.31 1.13 -5.09
CA ALA A 55 -4.73 1.34 -5.36
C ALA A 55 -5.51 1.96 -4.18
N VAL A 56 -4.99 1.81 -2.96
CA VAL A 56 -5.67 2.23 -1.72
C VAL A 56 -4.80 3.11 -0.83
N GLN A 57 -3.59 3.48 -1.30
CA GLN A 57 -2.61 4.27 -0.55
C GLN A 57 -2.31 3.70 0.85
N ILE A 58 -2.28 2.37 0.97
CA ILE A 58 -1.95 1.69 2.23
C ILE A 58 -0.47 1.31 2.24
N VAL A 59 0.19 1.57 3.37
CA VAL A 59 1.52 1.06 3.70
C VAL A 59 1.37 0.00 4.79
N ILE A 60 2.04 -1.14 4.64
CA ILE A 60 2.14 -2.18 5.67
C ILE A 60 3.60 -2.31 6.05
N GLU A 61 3.91 -2.12 7.34
CA GLU A 61 5.24 -2.37 7.92
C GLU A 61 5.18 -3.64 8.77
N VAL A 62 6.20 -4.48 8.67
CA VAL A 62 6.36 -5.71 9.43
C VAL A 62 7.49 -5.51 10.43
N ASP A 63 7.12 -5.16 11.65
CA ASP A 63 8.09 -4.94 12.72
C ASP A 63 8.73 -6.29 13.13
N GLY A 64 10.02 -6.44 12.83
CA GLY A 64 10.83 -7.50 13.41
C GLY A 64 11.11 -7.26 14.90
N GLU A 65 11.23 -8.32 15.69
CA GLU A 65 11.63 -8.27 17.10
C GLU A 65 12.99 -7.56 17.24
N SER A 66 12.99 -6.24 17.42
CA SER A 66 14.23 -5.49 17.47
C SER A 66 14.08 -4.29 18.41
N HIS A 67 14.61 -4.51 19.61
CA HIS A 67 14.87 -3.58 20.71
C HIS A 67 14.24 -2.18 20.63
N LEU A 68 13.23 -1.98 21.47
CA LEU A 68 12.55 -0.73 21.77
C LEU A 68 13.50 0.26 22.44
N THR A 69 14.33 0.95 21.66
CA THR A 69 15.00 2.16 22.16
C THR A 69 14.07 3.36 21.95
N THR A 70 14.00 4.24 22.95
CA THR A 70 13.17 5.45 22.91
C THR A 70 13.44 6.33 21.69
N GLN A 71 14.69 6.33 21.20
CA GLN A 71 15.09 7.09 20.02
C GLN A 71 14.55 6.48 18.71
N ARG A 72 14.46 5.15 18.63
CA ARG A 72 13.86 4.46 17.48
C ARG A 72 12.35 4.68 17.42
N GLN A 73 11.67 4.59 18.57
CA GLN A 73 10.23 4.88 18.65
C GLN A 73 9.88 6.30 18.16
N LYS A 74 10.64 7.32 18.60
CA LYS A 74 10.43 8.70 18.14
C LYS A 74 10.63 8.84 16.63
N ARG A 75 11.65 8.18 16.08
CA ARG A 75 11.89 8.17 14.63
C ARG A 75 10.75 7.49 13.88
N ASP A 76 10.32 6.33 14.35
CA ASP A 76 9.25 5.54 13.71
C ASP A 76 7.91 6.29 13.74
N GLN A 77 7.63 6.99 14.84
CA GLN A 77 6.47 7.87 14.95
C GLN A 77 6.52 9.00 13.92
N LEU A 78 7.64 9.74 13.82
CA LEU A 78 7.79 10.83 12.85
C LEU A 78 7.65 10.35 11.40
N VAL A 79 8.13 9.14 11.09
CA VAL A 79 7.95 8.50 9.79
C VAL A 79 6.48 8.20 9.53
N THR A 80 5.79 7.57 10.48
CA THR A 80 4.35 7.27 10.38
C THR A 80 3.52 8.55 10.20
N GLU A 81 3.80 9.59 10.97
CA GLU A 81 3.13 10.88 10.83
C GLU A 81 3.39 11.53 9.46
N SER A 82 4.61 11.43 8.95
CA SER A 82 4.95 11.97 7.63
C SER A 82 4.21 11.25 6.50
N LEU A 83 4.16 9.92 6.53
CA LEU A 83 3.38 9.13 5.57
C LEU A 83 1.88 9.44 5.68
N THR A 84 1.37 9.58 6.91
CA THR A 84 -0.03 9.94 7.14
C THR A 84 -0.37 11.32 6.57
N ARG A 85 0.50 12.32 6.76
CA ARG A 85 0.34 13.66 6.16
C ARG A 85 0.36 13.65 4.64
N LEU A 86 1.07 12.70 4.03
CA LEU A 86 1.09 12.49 2.58
C LEU A 86 -0.14 11.70 2.06
N GLY A 87 -1.10 11.37 2.94
CA GLY A 87 -2.34 10.68 2.60
C GLY A 87 -2.25 9.16 2.64
N TYR A 88 -1.15 8.59 3.14
CA TYR A 88 -1.01 7.14 3.26
C TYR A 88 -1.59 6.63 4.59
N GLN A 89 -2.32 5.54 4.53
CA GLN A 89 -2.69 4.80 5.73
C GLN A 89 -1.58 3.80 6.08
N VAL A 90 -0.95 3.97 7.24
CA VAL A 90 0.11 3.07 7.71
C VAL A 90 -0.49 2.01 8.65
N ILE A 91 -0.21 0.73 8.37
CA ILE A 91 -0.58 -0.42 9.21
C ILE A 91 0.70 -1.11 9.63
N ARG A 92 0.92 -1.27 10.94
CA ARG A 92 2.07 -2.03 11.47
C ARG A 92 1.61 -3.41 11.94
N LEU A 93 2.37 -4.43 11.60
CA LEU A 93 2.23 -5.78 12.10
C LEU A 93 3.47 -6.14 12.90
N THR A 94 3.29 -6.53 14.16
CA THR A 94 4.37 -7.11 14.94
C THR A 94 4.71 -8.51 14.45
N GLY A 95 5.87 -9.04 14.88
CA GLY A 95 6.25 -10.43 14.65
C GLY A 95 5.18 -11.44 15.09
N ASN A 96 4.41 -11.16 16.15
CA ASN A 96 3.30 -12.02 16.56
C ASN A 96 2.06 -11.85 15.69
N ASP A 97 1.77 -10.63 15.24
CA ASP A 97 0.60 -10.34 14.41
C ASP A 97 0.64 -11.08 13.08
N VAL A 98 1.82 -11.13 12.44
CA VAL A 98 1.99 -11.83 11.15
C VAL A 98 1.75 -13.34 11.24
N HIS A 99 1.86 -13.91 12.43
CA HIS A 99 1.58 -15.32 12.68
C HIS A 99 0.13 -15.60 13.07
N SER A 100 -0.67 -14.58 13.37
CA SER A 100 -2.08 -14.73 13.72
C SER A 100 -2.98 -14.75 12.47
N PRO A 101 -3.62 -15.88 12.15
CA PRO A 101 -4.52 -15.97 10.99
C PRO A 101 -5.70 -14.99 11.07
N GLU A 102 -6.17 -14.68 12.28
CA GLU A 102 -7.28 -13.76 12.52
C GLU A 102 -6.90 -12.32 12.18
N ILE A 103 -5.70 -11.90 12.57
CA ILE A 103 -5.19 -10.55 12.29
C ILE A 103 -4.94 -10.40 10.79
N ILE A 104 -4.28 -11.38 10.14
CA ILE A 104 -4.09 -11.37 8.69
C ILE A 104 -5.43 -11.35 7.95
N ARG A 105 -6.42 -12.13 8.40
CA ARG A 105 -7.77 -12.10 7.82
C ARG A 105 -8.41 -10.72 7.94
N SER A 106 -8.32 -10.09 9.11
CA SER A 106 -8.87 -8.74 9.35
C SER A 106 -8.20 -7.69 8.45
N LEU A 107 -6.87 -7.74 8.34
CA LEU A 107 -6.09 -6.90 7.43
C LEU A 107 -6.55 -7.03 5.98
N LEU A 108 -6.67 -8.26 5.48
CA LEU A 108 -7.12 -8.53 4.11
C LEU A 108 -8.55 -8.02 3.88
N GLN A 109 -9.47 -8.24 4.83
CA GLN A 109 -10.84 -7.75 4.74
C GLN A 109 -10.87 -6.21 4.64
N LYS A 110 -10.05 -5.52 5.43
CA LYS A 110 -9.90 -4.07 5.37
C LYS A 110 -9.42 -3.62 3.99
N ILE A 111 -8.31 -4.19 3.49
CA ILE A 111 -7.74 -3.83 2.18
C ILE A 111 -8.77 -4.06 1.05
N ILE A 112 -9.45 -5.21 1.06
CA ILE A 112 -10.45 -5.54 0.03
C ILE A 112 -11.63 -4.57 0.09
N LYS A 113 -12.07 -4.18 1.29
CA LYS A 113 -13.13 -3.19 1.48
C LYS A 113 -12.71 -1.84 0.89
N GLU A 114 -11.49 -1.37 1.18
CA GLU A 114 -10.96 -0.12 0.64
C GLU A 114 -10.79 -0.18 -0.88
N GLU A 115 -10.26 -1.28 -1.44
CA GLU A 115 -10.12 -1.44 -2.91
C GLU A 115 -11.51 -1.39 -3.60
N ARG A 116 -12.53 -2.00 -2.99
CA ARG A 116 -13.91 -1.95 -3.51
C ARG A 116 -14.50 -0.54 -3.46
N ALA A 117 -14.28 0.18 -2.37
CA ALA A 117 -14.72 1.56 -2.23
C ALA A 117 -14.04 2.47 -3.27
N TRP A 118 -12.71 2.36 -3.39
CA TRP A 118 -11.91 3.10 -4.37
C TRP A 118 -12.38 2.83 -5.80
N ARG A 119 -12.56 1.56 -6.19
CA ARG A 119 -13.03 1.20 -7.54
C ARG A 119 -14.39 1.83 -7.89
N LYS A 120 -15.34 1.83 -6.94
CA LYS A 120 -16.65 2.46 -7.15
C LYS A 120 -16.52 3.97 -7.35
N THR A 121 -15.69 4.63 -6.56
CA THR A 121 -15.43 6.06 -6.67
C THR A 121 -14.76 6.40 -8.01
N THR A 122 -13.72 5.66 -8.40
CA THR A 122 -13.00 5.85 -9.66
C THR A 122 -13.91 5.65 -10.88
N GLN A 123 -14.67 4.54 -10.93
CA GLN A 123 -15.62 4.29 -12.03
C GLN A 123 -16.68 5.40 -12.12
N ARG A 124 -17.20 5.87 -10.97
CA ARG A 124 -18.17 6.98 -10.94
C ARG A 124 -17.55 8.28 -11.47
N GLN A 125 -16.29 8.55 -11.16
CA GLN A 125 -15.59 9.74 -11.65
C GLN A 125 -15.30 9.63 -13.15
N GLU A 126 -14.85 8.48 -13.63
CA GLU A 126 -14.61 8.22 -15.06
C GLU A 126 -15.90 8.37 -15.89
N LEU A 127 -17.04 7.85 -15.41
CA LEU A 127 -18.34 8.02 -16.04
C LEU A 127 -18.75 9.50 -16.12
N LYS A 128 -18.60 10.26 -15.04
CA LYS A 128 -18.86 11.71 -15.06
C LYS A 128 -17.96 12.45 -16.05
N ASN A 129 -16.68 12.12 -16.07
CA ASN A 129 -15.72 12.72 -17.01
C ASN A 129 -16.09 12.39 -18.47
N TRP A 130 -16.59 11.18 -18.74
CA TRP A 130 -17.07 10.80 -20.06
C TRP A 130 -18.35 11.55 -20.45
N GLN A 131 -19.33 11.65 -19.54
CA GLN A 131 -20.56 12.43 -19.75
C GLN A 131 -20.27 13.91 -20.04
N LEU A 132 -19.35 14.52 -19.29
CA LEU A 132 -18.90 15.89 -19.53
C LEU A 132 -18.27 16.05 -20.91
N LYS A 133 -17.40 15.11 -21.32
CA LYS A 133 -16.79 15.12 -22.67
C LYS A 133 -17.85 15.00 -23.76
N ASP A 134 -18.86 14.15 -23.57
CA ASP A 134 -19.95 13.97 -24.53
C ASP A 134 -20.82 15.23 -24.64
N GLN A 135 -21.18 15.85 -23.52
CA GLN A 135 -21.90 17.13 -23.49
C GLN A 135 -21.12 18.27 -24.17
N LEU A 136 -19.81 18.38 -23.89
CA LEU A 136 -18.92 19.33 -24.57
C LEU A 136 -18.92 19.09 -26.08
N ASN A 137 -18.71 17.85 -26.53
CA ASN A 137 -18.71 17.53 -27.95
C ASN A 137 -20.04 17.84 -28.64
N ALA A 138 -21.18 17.64 -27.96
CA ALA A 138 -22.49 17.98 -28.49
C ALA A 138 -22.71 19.50 -28.63
N LEU A 139 -22.19 20.30 -27.69
CA LEU A 139 -22.24 21.76 -27.76
C LEU A 139 -21.39 22.28 -28.93
N TYR A 140 -20.14 21.83 -29.05
CA TYR A 140 -19.22 22.28 -30.10
C TYR A 140 -19.54 21.75 -31.50
N LYS A 141 -20.41 20.74 -31.63
CA LYS A 141 -20.92 20.27 -32.93
C LYS A 141 -22.06 21.10 -33.50
N ASN A 142 -22.72 21.94 -32.69
CA ASN A 142 -23.84 22.77 -33.12
C ASN A 142 -23.45 24.19 -33.56
N ASP A 143 -22.18 24.58 -33.36
CA ASP A 143 -21.61 25.89 -33.74
C ASP A 143 -20.74 25.82 -35.02
N SER A 144 -20.80 24.72 -35.80
CA SER A 144 -20.13 24.52 -37.10
C SER A 144 -21.13 24.38 -38.23
#